data_AF-A0A7W9CJ77-F1
#
_entry.id   AF-A0A7W9CJ77-F1
#
_cell.length_a   1.000
_cell.length_b   1.000
_cell.length_c   1.000
_cell.angle_alpha   90.00
_cell.angle_beta   90.00
_cell.angle_gamma   90.00
#
_symmetry.space_group_name_H-M   'P 1'
#
loop_
_entity.id
_entity.type
_entity.pdbx_description
1 polymer ?
#
loop_
_entity_poly.entity_id
_entity_poly.type
_entity_poly.pdbx_seq_one_letter_code
_entity_poly.pdbx_strand_id
1 'polypeptide(L)'
;MLLLRPLIHYADFESRSRRAEYLQFMAAQSLVAGMLGVLGVRLIASAGASIGVALPILLGFVLLAAAALLIPNLAIQVRRLHDVNRSARWMGLMLPGILAPIVLLGSAIRLVEQVTSSMPADAVIAAQMGSLGTFGVIWGLGITCNVILFVMLLMPGTKGSNRFGPDPLDEAVQGSEASSVFDDARLEALFAEALRNGPSPEPAARPASPFLPVASQKTRAPTPREWPVTATPQNILPARAFGRRGG
;
A
#
# COMPACT_ATOMS: atom_id res chain seq x y z
N MET A 1 9.70 3.62 -8.45
CA MET A 1 8.37 4.15 -8.82
C MET A 1 7.87 5.08 -7.72
N LEU A 2 7.30 6.24 -8.05
CA LEU A 2 6.93 7.24 -7.04
C LEU A 2 5.68 6.92 -6.24
N LEU A 3 4.81 6.11 -6.85
CA LEU A 3 3.60 5.57 -6.24
C LEU A 3 3.80 5.05 -4.81
N LEU A 4 4.89 4.31 -4.56
CA LEU A 4 5.13 3.63 -3.28
C LEU A 4 6.01 4.45 -2.33
N ARG A 5 6.60 5.56 -2.79
CA ARG A 5 7.46 6.41 -1.95
C ARG A 5 6.76 6.88 -0.67
N PRO A 6 5.45 7.20 -0.68
CA PRO A 6 4.70 7.55 0.52
C PRO A 6 4.54 6.40 1.52
N LEU A 7 4.52 5.15 1.06
CA LEU A 7 4.45 3.97 1.93
C LEU A 7 5.80 3.64 2.55
N ILE A 8 6.90 3.87 1.82
CA ILE A 8 8.26 3.70 2.34
C ILE A 8 8.56 4.78 3.39
N HIS A 9 8.21 6.03 3.08
CA HIS A 9 8.41 7.19 3.96
C HIS A 9 7.08 7.55 4.62
N TYR A 10 6.45 6.57 5.28
CA TYR A 10 5.11 6.76 5.84
C TYR A 10 5.12 7.60 7.11
N ALA A 11 6.20 7.55 7.90
CA ALA A 11 6.34 8.28 9.17
C ALA A 11 7.31 9.47 9.07
N ASP A 12 7.66 9.88 7.86
CA ASP A 12 8.50 11.06 7.63
C ASP A 12 7.63 12.29 7.39
N PHE A 13 7.70 13.23 8.34
CA PHE A 13 6.94 14.48 8.34
C PHE A 13 7.81 15.71 8.16
N GLU A 14 9.14 15.56 8.11
CA GLU A 14 10.05 16.70 8.06
C GLU A 14 10.39 17.06 6.63
N SER A 15 10.50 16.05 5.76
CA SER A 15 10.94 16.22 4.37
C SER A 15 9.91 16.88 3.45
N ARG A 16 10.26 16.91 2.16
CA ARG A 16 9.43 17.46 1.08
C ARG A 16 9.08 16.35 0.08
N SER A 17 7.88 16.45 -0.48
CA SER A 17 7.43 15.54 -1.54
C SER A 17 7.07 16.35 -2.78
N ARG A 18 7.32 15.79 -3.97
CA ARG A 18 6.93 16.42 -5.24
C ARG A 18 5.46 16.20 -5.57
N ARG A 19 4.90 17.06 -6.44
CA ARG A 19 3.51 16.97 -6.89
C ARG A 19 3.16 15.62 -7.52
N ALA A 20 4.10 15.04 -8.27
CA ALA A 20 3.90 13.76 -8.96
C ALA A 20 3.77 12.59 -7.98
N GLU A 21 4.48 12.60 -6.84
CA GLU A 21 4.34 11.59 -5.80
C GLU A 21 2.93 11.64 -5.19
N TYR A 22 2.45 12.85 -4.89
CA TYR A 22 1.12 13.07 -4.37
C TYR A 22 0.02 12.62 -5.33
N LEU A 23 0.08 13.06 -6.58
CA LEU A 23 -0.92 12.71 -7.58
C LEU A 23 -0.94 11.22 -7.90
N GLN A 24 0.23 10.57 -8.02
CA GLN A 24 0.29 9.14 -8.29
C GLN A 24 -0.27 8.32 -7.12
N PHE A 25 0.06 8.70 -5.88
CA PHE A 25 -0.46 8.02 -4.70
C PHE A 25 -1.98 8.18 -4.56
N MET A 26 -2.49 9.41 -4.71
CA MET A 26 -3.93 9.67 -4.73
C MET A 26 -4.63 8.88 -5.84
N ALA A 27 -4.07 8.86 -7.06
CA ALA A 27 -4.65 8.13 -8.17
C ALA A 27 -4.72 6.62 -7.90
N ALA A 28 -3.67 6.00 -7.35
CA ALA A 28 -3.72 4.58 -6.98
C ALA A 28 -4.77 4.30 -5.91
N GLN A 29 -4.87 5.15 -4.88
CA GLN A 29 -5.91 5.00 -3.86
C GLN A 29 -7.31 5.13 -4.46
N SER A 30 -7.54 6.09 -5.36
CA SER A 30 -8.82 6.24 -6.06
C SER A 30 -9.18 5.03 -6.92
N LEU A 31 -8.20 4.42 -7.59
CA LEU A 31 -8.41 3.19 -8.36
C LEU A 31 -8.78 2.01 -7.44
N VAL A 32 -8.05 1.81 -6.35
CA VAL A 32 -8.36 0.75 -5.37
C VAL A 32 -9.74 0.97 -4.74
N ALA A 33 -10.07 2.20 -4.35
CA ALA A 33 -11.37 2.55 -3.81
C ALA A 33 -12.50 2.32 -4.83
N GLY A 34 -12.29 2.68 -6.10
CA GLY A 34 -13.22 2.42 -7.19
C GLY A 34 -13.45 0.93 -7.43
N MET A 35 -12.39 0.12 -7.42
CA MET A 35 -12.47 -1.33 -7.54
C MET A 35 -13.25 -1.96 -6.37
N LEU A 36 -12.99 -1.52 -5.14
CA LEU A 36 -13.73 -1.96 -3.95
C LEU A 36 -15.21 -1.53 -4.01
N GLY A 37 -15.50 -0.34 -4.53
CA GLY A 37 -16.87 0.14 -4.73
C GLY A 37 -17.64 -0.72 -5.73
N VAL A 38 -17.03 -1.03 -6.89
CA VAL A 38 -17.63 -1.95 -7.88
C VAL A 38 -17.84 -3.33 -7.28
N LEU A 39 -16.84 -3.87 -6.56
CA LEU A 39 -16.98 -5.15 -5.87
C LEU A 39 -18.11 -5.12 -4.85
N GLY A 40 -18.25 -4.05 -4.07
CA GLY A 40 -19.34 -3.87 -3.10
C GLY A 40 -20.72 -3.91 -3.77
N VAL A 41 -20.91 -3.14 -4.85
CA VAL A 41 -22.16 -3.15 -5.63
C VAL A 41 -22.43 -4.53 -6.22
N ARG A 42 -21.39 -5.20 -6.76
CA ARG A 42 -21.49 -6.55 -7.31
C ARG A 42 -21.89 -7.57 -6.24
N LEU A 43 -21.30 -7.49 -5.05
CA LEU A 43 -21.64 -8.36 -3.92
C LEU A 43 -23.09 -8.16 -3.50
N ILE A 44 -23.57 -6.92 -3.40
CA ILE A 44 -24.98 -6.65 -3.07
C ILE A 44 -25.92 -7.17 -4.16
N ALA A 45 -25.56 -6.96 -5.43
CA ALA A 45 -26.39 -7.36 -6.57
C ALA A 45 -26.37 -8.87 -6.87
N SER A 46 -25.28 -9.58 -6.53
CA SER A 46 -25.15 -11.03 -6.69
C SER A 46 -25.60 -11.81 -5.46
N ALA A 47 -25.82 -11.13 -4.34
CA ALA A 47 -26.09 -11.77 -3.07
C ALA A 47 -27.55 -12.19 -2.92
N GLY A 48 -27.74 -13.50 -2.82
CA GLY A 48 -28.70 -14.10 -1.89
C GLY A 48 -28.28 -13.97 -0.41
N ALA A 49 -27.15 -13.32 -0.11
CA ALA A 49 -26.76 -12.91 1.24
C ALA A 49 -27.52 -11.64 1.64
N SER A 50 -28.07 -11.61 2.86
CA SER A 50 -28.76 -10.43 3.36
C SER A 50 -27.82 -9.22 3.43
N ILE A 51 -28.35 -8.04 3.12
CA ILE A 51 -27.64 -6.74 3.23
C ILE A 51 -26.97 -6.59 4.60
N GLY A 52 -27.57 -7.17 5.64
CA GLY A 52 -27.06 -7.17 7.02
C GLY A 52 -25.77 -7.96 7.24
N VAL A 53 -25.34 -8.84 6.32
CA VAL A 53 -24.06 -9.56 6.41
C VAL A 53 -23.02 -8.97 5.48
N ALA A 54 -23.40 -8.64 4.24
CA ALA A 54 -22.45 -8.17 3.23
C ALA A 54 -21.86 -6.78 3.54
N LEU A 55 -22.70 -5.83 4.01
CA LEU A 55 -22.25 -4.46 4.27
C LEU A 55 -21.26 -4.36 5.45
N PRO A 56 -21.49 -5.01 6.62
CA PRO A 56 -20.52 -4.94 7.71
C PRO A 56 -19.15 -5.52 7.38
N ILE A 57 -19.09 -6.62 6.61
CA ILE A 57 -17.83 -7.22 6.18
C ILE A 57 -17.06 -6.25 5.27
N LEU A 58 -17.74 -5.70 4.26
CA LEU A 58 -17.14 -4.71 3.35
C LEU A 58 -16.65 -3.48 4.13
N LEU A 59 -17.48 -2.96 5.03
CA LEU A 59 -17.12 -1.83 5.89
C LEU A 59 -15.89 -2.13 6.74
N GLY A 60 -15.78 -3.34 7.30
CA GLY A 60 -14.60 -3.78 8.06
C GLY A 60 -13.31 -3.71 7.24
N PHE A 61 -13.33 -4.20 6.00
CA PHE A 61 -12.17 -4.10 5.10
C PHE A 61 -11.82 -2.64 4.76
N VAL A 62 -12.83 -1.80 4.50
CA VAL A 62 -12.62 -0.38 4.21
C VAL A 62 -12.00 0.33 5.40
N LEU A 63 -12.48 0.08 6.63
CA LEU A 63 -11.93 0.68 7.84
C LEU A 63 -10.51 0.22 8.12
N LEU A 64 -10.19 -1.06 7.88
CA LEU A 64 -8.83 -1.58 8.01
C LEU A 64 -7.88 -0.90 7.02
N ALA A 65 -8.28 -0.79 5.75
CA ALA A 65 -7.49 -0.12 4.73
C ALA A 65 -7.30 1.37 5.04
N ALA A 66 -8.35 2.05 5.50
CA ALA A 66 -8.30 3.44 5.93
C ALA A 66 -7.33 3.63 7.10
N ALA A 67 -7.35 2.75 8.10
CA ALA A 67 -6.43 2.78 9.23
C ALA A 67 -4.97 2.57 8.79
N ALA A 68 -4.70 1.60 7.92
CA ALA A 68 -3.37 1.33 7.40
C ALA A 68 -2.81 2.50 6.57
N LEU A 69 -3.67 3.20 5.82
CA LEU A 69 -3.28 4.31 4.95
C LEU A 69 -3.36 5.68 5.63
N LEU A 70 -3.86 5.77 6.86
CA LEU A 70 -4.04 7.03 7.57
C LEU A 70 -2.71 7.79 7.71
N ILE A 71 -1.68 7.12 8.23
CA ILE A 71 -0.37 7.73 8.47
C ILE A 71 0.31 8.13 7.14
N PRO A 72 0.43 7.25 6.12
CA PRO A 72 0.95 7.65 4.81
C PRO A 72 0.23 8.84 4.17
N ASN A 73 -1.10 8.90 4.28
CA ASN A 73 -1.91 10.01 3.75
C ASN A 73 -1.63 11.34 4.46
N LEU A 74 -1.45 11.31 5.78
CA LEU A 74 -1.10 12.52 6.52
C LEU A 74 0.33 12.95 6.21
N ALA A 75 1.28 12.01 6.18
CA ALA A 75 2.69 12.29 5.92
C ALA A 75 2.90 12.94 4.55
N ILE A 76 2.28 12.41 3.48
CA ILE A 76 2.44 13.01 2.15
C ILE A 76 1.82 14.41 2.06
N GLN A 77 0.68 14.65 2.71
CA GLN A 77 0.05 15.98 2.73
C GLN A 77 0.90 16.99 3.50
N VAL A 78 1.49 16.60 4.63
CA VAL A 78 2.44 17.44 5.37
C VAL A 78 3.65 17.79 4.50
N ARG A 79 4.27 16.79 3.86
CA ARG A 79 5.43 17.00 2.97
C ARG A 79 5.11 17.87 1.75
N ARG A 80 3.88 17.80 1.23
CA ARG A 80 3.41 18.71 0.17
C ARG A 80 3.18 20.13 0.67
N LEU A 81 2.64 20.31 1.87
CA LEU A 81 2.54 21.63 2.50
C LEU A 81 3.95 22.23 2.72
N HIS A 82 4.90 21.41 3.16
CA HIS A 82 6.30 21.81 3.32
C HIS A 82 6.93 22.21 1.98
N ASP A 83 6.59 21.51 0.90
CA ASP A 83 7.05 21.84 -0.46
C ASP A 83 6.56 23.21 -0.95
N VAL A 84 5.36 23.64 -0.56
CA VAL A 84 4.85 25.00 -0.81
C VAL A 84 5.22 26.00 0.28
N ASN A 85 6.21 25.66 1.11
CA ASN A 85 6.74 26.47 2.22
C ASN A 85 5.69 26.85 3.28
N ARG A 86 4.71 25.97 3.51
CA ARG A 86 3.67 26.10 4.54
C ARG A 86 3.87 25.04 5.61
N SER A 87 3.60 25.37 6.86
CA SER A 87 3.73 24.44 8.00
C SER A 87 2.58 23.44 8.10
N ALA A 88 2.80 22.28 8.72
CA ALA A 88 1.80 21.23 8.93
C ALA A 88 0.47 21.67 9.58
N ARG A 89 0.44 22.77 10.36
CA ARG A 89 -0.79 23.34 10.96
C ARG A 89 -1.92 23.66 9.96
N TRP A 90 -1.61 23.84 8.67
CA TRP A 90 -2.63 23.97 7.62
C TRP A 90 -3.48 22.71 7.44
N MET A 91 -3.03 21.55 7.94
CA MET A 91 -3.81 20.31 8.03
C MET A 91 -5.07 20.48 8.91
N GLY A 92 -5.11 21.48 9.79
CA GLY A 92 -6.29 21.80 10.59
C GLY A 92 -7.53 22.14 9.74
N LEU A 93 -7.35 22.51 8.47
CA LEU A 93 -8.46 22.69 7.52
C LEU A 93 -9.27 21.41 7.29
N MET A 94 -8.73 20.23 7.61
CA MET A 94 -9.45 18.96 7.55
C MET A 94 -10.49 18.80 8.67
N LEU A 95 -10.32 19.51 9.80
CA LEU A 95 -11.12 19.29 11.01
C LEU A 95 -12.63 19.45 10.81
N PRO A 96 -13.16 20.49 10.16
CA PRO A 96 -14.61 20.59 9.98
C PRO A 96 -15.17 19.43 9.14
N GLY A 97 -14.42 18.95 8.15
CA GLY A 97 -14.77 17.76 7.36
C GLY A 97 -14.81 16.47 8.20
N ILE A 98 -13.96 16.35 9.22
CA ILE A 98 -13.95 15.21 10.16
C ILE A 98 -15.06 15.35 11.22
N LEU A 99 -15.38 16.56 11.66
CA LEU A 99 -16.39 16.81 12.69
C LEU A 99 -17.83 16.60 12.18
N ALA A 100 -18.11 16.93 10.91
CA ALA A 100 -19.43 16.74 10.31
C ALA A 100 -19.99 15.30 10.48
N PRO A 101 -19.28 14.22 10.05
CA PRO A 101 -19.80 12.86 10.22
C PRO A 101 -19.92 12.43 11.68
N ILE A 102 -19.16 13.01 12.61
CA ILE A 102 -19.29 12.73 14.05
C ILE A 102 -20.61 13.29 14.58
N VAL A 103 -21.00 14.50 14.17
CA VAL A 103 -22.31 15.10 14.51
C VAL A 103 -23.44 14.26 13.95
N LEU A 104 -23.33 13.83 12.69
CA LEU A 104 -24.34 12.99 12.05
C LEU A 104 -24.45 11.64 12.75
N LEU A 105 -23.33 10.99 13.09
CA LEU A 105 -23.31 9.74 13.85
C LEU A 105 -23.95 9.90 15.23
N GLY A 106 -23.63 10.98 15.95
CA GLY A 106 -24.28 11.29 17.23
C GLY A 106 -25.79 11.43 17.10
N SER A 107 -26.27 12.12 16.05
CA SER A 107 -27.71 12.24 15.79
C SER A 107 -28.38 10.90 15.44
N ALA A 108 -27.67 10.02 14.72
CA ALA A 108 -28.17 8.68 14.39
C ALA A 108 -28.28 7.77 15.63
N ILE A 109 -27.34 7.88 16.57
CA ILE A 109 -27.40 7.15 17.85
C ILE A 109 -28.60 7.64 18.68
N ARG A 110 -28.80 8.96 18.75
CA ARG A 110 -29.93 9.57 19.48
C ARG A 110 -31.29 9.21 18.89
N LEU A 111 -31.37 8.95 17.58
CA LEU A 111 -32.63 8.53 16.93
C LEU A 111 -33.20 7.24 17.55
N VAL A 112 -32.33 6.27 17.88
CA VAL A 112 -32.78 5.00 18.48
C VAL A 112 -33.42 5.25 19.84
N GLU A 113 -32.81 6.11 20.66
CA GLU A 113 -33.34 6.53 21.96
C GLU A 113 -34.69 7.24 21.79
N GLN A 114 -34.78 8.22 20.89
CA GLN A 114 -36.00 8.99 20.62
C GLN A 114 -37.18 8.11 20.18
N VAL A 115 -36.93 7.15 19.29
CA VAL A 115 -37.95 6.19 18.82
C VAL A 115 -38.35 5.21 19.92
N THR A 116 -37.39 4.72 20.71
CA THR A 116 -37.65 3.76 21.79
C THR A 116 -38.39 4.39 22.97
N SER A 117 -38.13 5.68 23.25
CA SER A 117 -38.83 6.45 24.27
C SER A 117 -40.21 6.93 23.83
N SER A 118 -40.70 6.52 22.65
CA SER A 118 -42.02 6.92 22.10
C SER A 118 -42.23 8.44 22.11
N MET A 119 -41.17 9.22 21.85
CA MET A 119 -41.29 10.67 21.69
C MET A 119 -42.30 11.00 20.57
N PRO A 120 -43.06 12.10 20.69
CA PRO A 120 -43.99 12.48 19.67
C PRO A 120 -43.23 12.80 18.36
N ALA A 121 -43.81 12.40 17.23
CA ALA A 121 -43.10 12.37 15.95
C ALA A 121 -42.60 13.76 15.49
N ASP A 122 -43.34 14.82 15.82
CA ASP A 122 -42.97 16.21 15.56
C ASP A 122 -41.68 16.61 16.29
N ALA A 123 -41.53 16.22 17.56
CA ALA A 123 -40.33 16.48 18.34
C ALA A 123 -39.11 15.72 17.79
N VAL A 124 -39.31 14.47 17.36
CA VAL A 124 -38.25 13.67 16.71
C VAL A 124 -37.82 14.32 15.39
N ILE A 125 -38.78 14.70 14.54
CA ILE A 125 -38.50 15.36 13.27
C ILE A 125 -37.77 16.69 13.49
N ALA A 126 -38.21 17.50 14.44
CA ALA A 126 -37.57 18.78 14.77
C ALA A 126 -36.12 18.58 15.25
N ALA A 127 -35.86 17.60 16.13
CA ALA A 127 -34.52 17.28 16.60
C ALA A 127 -33.60 16.79 15.47
N GLN A 128 -34.13 15.99 14.55
CA GLN A 128 -33.37 15.49 13.40
C GLN A 128 -33.11 16.59 12.35
N MET A 129 -34.07 17.48 12.12
CA MET A 129 -33.88 18.65 11.24
C MET A 129 -32.80 19.59 11.81
N GLY A 130 -32.80 19.83 13.12
CA GLY A 130 -31.73 20.60 13.78
C GLY A 130 -30.35 19.96 13.65
N SER A 131 -30.27 18.63 13.81
CA SER A 131 -29.04 17.87 13.63
C SER A 131 -28.53 17.92 12.18
N LEU A 132 -29.43 17.76 11.21
CA LEU A 132 -29.11 17.85 9.77
C LEU A 132 -28.68 19.27 9.37
N GLY A 133 -29.31 20.31 9.93
CA GLY A 133 -28.91 21.69 9.73
C GLY A 133 -27.50 21.97 10.26
N THR A 134 -27.20 21.52 11.49
CA THR A 134 -25.87 21.63 12.09
C THR A 134 -24.81 20.87 11.27
N PHE A 135 -25.13 19.65 10.86
CA PHE A 135 -24.31 18.86 9.94
C PHE A 135 -24.05 19.62 8.65
N GLY A 136 -25.08 20.17 8.00
CA GLY A 136 -24.98 20.87 6.73
C GLY A 136 -24.05 22.08 6.80
N VAL A 137 -24.10 22.86 7.87
CA VAL A 137 -23.21 24.01 8.09
C VAL A 137 -21.75 23.57 8.25
N ILE A 138 -21.49 22.59 9.15
CA ILE A 138 -20.13 22.10 9.40
C ILE A 138 -19.57 21.42 8.15
N TRP A 139 -20.40 20.66 7.44
CA TRP A 139 -20.03 19.97 6.21
C TRP A 139 -19.71 20.97 5.10
N GLY A 140 -20.54 22.00 4.90
CA GLY A 140 -20.28 23.06 3.91
C GLY A 140 -18.98 23.82 4.18
N LEU A 141 -18.71 24.16 5.45
CA LEU A 141 -17.43 24.73 5.86
C LEU A 141 -16.28 23.73 5.60
N GLY A 142 -16.48 22.46 5.95
CA GLY A 142 -15.53 21.38 5.71
C GLY A 142 -15.17 21.22 4.25
N ILE A 143 -16.14 21.23 3.35
CA ILE A 143 -15.90 21.18 1.90
C ILE A 143 -15.06 22.38 1.47
N THR A 144 -15.41 23.59 1.93
CA THR A 144 -14.67 24.81 1.60
C THR A 144 -13.20 24.72 2.06
N CYS A 145 -12.97 24.33 3.32
CA CYS A 145 -11.63 24.15 3.87
C CYS A 145 -10.83 23.05 3.16
N ASN A 146 -11.48 21.93 2.80
CA ASN A 146 -10.88 20.84 2.05
C ASN A 146 -10.47 21.27 0.63
N VAL A 147 -11.31 22.04 -0.05
CA VAL A 147 -10.99 22.60 -1.38
C VAL A 147 -9.78 23.51 -1.29
N ILE A 148 -9.73 24.40 -0.30
CA ILE A 148 -8.55 25.27 -0.08
C ILE A 148 -7.30 24.42 0.12
N LEU A 149 -7.33 23.42 1.01
CA LEU A 149 -6.18 22.55 1.26
C LEU A 149 -5.81 21.75 0.02
N PHE A 150 -6.77 21.22 -0.72
CA PHE A 150 -6.53 20.49 -1.97
C PHE A 150 -5.83 21.38 -3.02
N VAL A 151 -6.30 22.61 -3.21
CA VAL A 151 -5.64 23.58 -4.10
C VAL A 151 -4.20 23.81 -3.62
N MET A 152 -3.97 23.96 -2.32
CA MET A 152 -2.61 24.11 -1.78
C MET A 152 -1.71 22.91 -2.07
N LEU A 153 -2.25 21.68 -2.04
CA LEU A 153 -1.49 20.46 -2.34
C LEU A 153 -1.12 20.35 -3.83
N LEU A 154 -1.95 20.92 -4.71
CA LEU A 154 -1.73 20.97 -6.16
C LEU A 154 -0.82 22.12 -6.63
N MET A 155 -0.62 23.15 -5.81
CA MET A 155 0.27 24.26 -6.17
C MET A 155 1.70 23.77 -6.45
N PRO A 156 2.43 24.45 -7.36
CA PRO A 156 3.83 24.16 -7.62
C PRO A 156 4.67 24.41 -6.35
N GLY A 157 5.65 23.55 -6.13
CA GLY A 157 6.60 23.66 -5.02
C GLY A 157 7.52 24.87 -5.14
N THR A 158 8.15 25.24 -4.03
CA THR A 158 9.23 26.22 -4.02
C THR A 158 10.48 25.68 -4.71
N LYS A 159 11.03 26.41 -5.69
CA LYS A 159 12.27 26.02 -6.36
C LYS A 159 13.47 26.18 -5.41
N GLY A 160 14.38 25.21 -5.43
CA GLY A 160 15.57 25.21 -4.58
C GLY A 160 15.27 24.86 -3.11
N SER A 161 16.23 25.12 -2.23
CA SER A 161 16.10 24.81 -0.81
C SER A 161 15.09 25.71 -0.10
N ASN A 162 14.34 25.14 0.84
CA ASN A 162 13.46 25.88 1.74
C ASN A 162 13.72 25.46 3.19
N ARG A 163 12.95 26.01 4.14
CA ARG A 163 13.12 25.71 5.58
C ARG A 163 12.95 24.24 5.97
N PHE A 164 12.37 23.42 5.10
CA PHE A 164 12.08 22.00 5.29
C PHE A 164 13.02 21.08 4.50
N GLY A 165 13.99 21.65 3.76
CA GLY A 165 15.01 20.88 3.04
C GLY A 165 15.20 21.26 1.57
N PRO A 166 16.10 20.55 0.87
CA PRO A 166 16.40 20.75 -0.55
C PRO A 166 15.19 20.46 -1.45
N ASP A 167 15.25 20.91 -2.71
CA ASP A 167 14.20 20.63 -3.70
C ASP A 167 14.21 19.13 -4.08
N PRO A 168 13.12 18.38 -3.91
CA PRO A 168 13.04 16.99 -4.33
C PRO A 168 13.25 16.78 -5.84
N LEU A 169 13.05 17.84 -6.64
CA LEU A 169 13.29 17.80 -8.08
C LEU A 169 14.80 17.82 -8.39
N ASP A 170 15.56 18.69 -7.72
CA ASP A 170 17.01 18.83 -7.96
C ASP A 170 17.74 17.54 -7.56
N GLU A 171 17.36 16.92 -6.44
CA GLU A 171 17.88 15.60 -6.05
C GLU A 171 17.57 14.51 -7.08
N ALA A 172 16.40 14.56 -7.71
CA ALA A 172 16.02 13.59 -8.74
C ALA A 172 16.84 13.78 -10.03
N VAL A 173 17.15 15.03 -10.39
CA VAL A 173 18.02 15.35 -11.54
C VAL A 173 19.44 14.86 -11.26
N GLN A 174 20.00 15.17 -10.08
CA GLN A 174 21.33 14.69 -9.69
C GLN A 174 21.42 13.17 -9.64
N GLY A 175 20.40 12.49 -9.12
CA GLY A 175 20.35 11.02 -9.12
C GLY A 175 20.27 10.42 -10.53
N SER A 176 19.59 11.10 -11.46
CA SER A 176 19.54 10.70 -12.87
C SER A 176 20.88 10.90 -13.57
N GLU A 177 21.56 12.02 -13.32
CA GLU A 177 22.90 12.27 -13.86
C GLU A 177 23.91 11.27 -13.27
N ALA A 178 23.81 10.97 -11.97
CA ALA A 178 24.64 9.96 -11.32
C ALA A 178 24.38 8.55 -11.85
N SER A 179 23.14 8.21 -12.26
CA SER A 179 22.91 6.93 -12.95
C SER A 179 23.48 6.93 -14.36
N SER A 180 23.48 8.07 -15.06
CA SER A 180 24.17 8.21 -16.36
C SER A 180 25.68 8.34 -16.24
N VAL A 181 26.26 8.49 -15.04
CA VAL A 181 27.72 8.35 -14.84
C VAL A 181 28.17 6.92 -15.18
N PHE A 182 27.28 5.93 -15.08
CA PHE A 182 27.39 4.62 -15.72
C PHE A 182 26.82 4.66 -17.14
N ASP A 183 27.34 5.58 -17.96
CA ASP A 183 26.94 5.71 -19.36
C ASP A 183 27.30 4.42 -20.10
N ASP A 184 26.40 3.90 -20.93
CA ASP A 184 26.61 2.63 -21.65
C ASP A 184 27.90 2.69 -22.47
N ALA A 185 28.21 3.85 -23.05
CA ALA A 185 29.46 4.10 -23.78
C ALA A 185 30.72 4.03 -22.89
N ARG A 186 30.64 4.51 -21.65
CA ARG A 186 31.75 4.43 -20.68
C ARG A 186 31.91 3.01 -20.16
N LEU A 187 30.81 2.30 -19.92
CA LEU A 187 30.84 0.89 -19.56
C LEU A 187 31.42 0.04 -20.69
N GLU A 188 30.99 0.25 -21.93
CA GLU A 188 31.57 -0.41 -23.10
C GLU A 188 33.05 -0.09 -23.25
N ALA A 189 33.48 1.16 -23.03
CA ALA A 189 34.89 1.52 -23.07
C ALA A 189 35.71 0.80 -21.98
N LEU A 190 35.17 0.71 -20.76
CA LEU A 190 35.80 0.00 -19.63
C LEU A 190 35.81 -1.52 -19.84
N PHE A 191 34.74 -2.11 -20.40
CA PHE A 191 34.69 -3.52 -20.77
C PHE A 191 35.66 -3.82 -21.90
N ALA A 192 35.72 -2.97 -22.92
CA ALA A 192 36.68 -3.10 -24.01
C ALA A 192 38.12 -2.98 -23.49
N GLU A 193 38.37 -2.12 -22.50
CA GLU A 193 39.68 -2.01 -21.86
C GLU A 193 40.02 -3.19 -20.98
N ALA A 194 39.06 -3.71 -20.22
CA ALA A 194 39.20 -4.93 -19.43
C ALA A 194 39.43 -6.16 -20.32
N LEU A 195 38.87 -6.20 -21.53
CA LEU A 195 39.12 -7.25 -22.53
C LEU A 195 40.49 -7.09 -23.21
N ARG A 196 40.99 -5.86 -23.36
CA ARG A 196 42.34 -5.59 -23.89
C ARG A 196 43.44 -5.92 -22.87
N ASN A 197 43.19 -5.65 -21.59
CA ASN A 197 44.19 -5.75 -20.52
C ASN A 197 43.98 -6.96 -19.59
N GLY A 198 42.90 -7.70 -19.76
CA GLY A 198 42.64 -8.95 -19.05
C GLY A 198 43.57 -10.07 -19.54
N PRO A 199 43.92 -11.04 -18.69
CA PRO A 199 44.72 -12.18 -19.12
C PRO A 199 44.00 -12.87 -20.28
N SER A 200 44.76 -13.23 -21.33
CA SER A 200 44.27 -13.97 -22.49
C SER A 200 43.35 -15.10 -22.03
N PRO A 201 42.20 -15.34 -22.71
CA PRO A 201 41.36 -16.46 -22.34
C PRO A 201 42.17 -17.74 -22.53
N GLU A 202 42.70 -18.26 -21.42
CA GLU A 202 43.10 -19.65 -21.34
C GLU A 202 41.87 -20.44 -21.85
N PRO A 203 42.02 -21.36 -22.81
CA PRO A 203 40.90 -22.02 -23.43
C PRO A 203 40.03 -22.58 -22.32
N ALA A 204 38.86 -21.96 -22.13
CA ALA A 204 38.03 -22.23 -20.99
C ALA A 204 37.73 -23.73 -20.99
N ALA A 205 38.36 -24.47 -20.08
CA ALA A 205 37.83 -25.71 -19.61
C ALA A 205 36.43 -25.33 -19.12
N ARG A 206 35.42 -25.62 -19.94
CA ARG A 206 34.01 -25.30 -19.65
C ARG A 206 33.78 -25.72 -18.20
N PRO A 207 33.45 -24.81 -17.27
CA PRO A 207 32.97 -25.27 -15.99
C PRO A 207 31.73 -26.08 -16.31
N ALA A 208 31.75 -27.38 -15.97
CA ALA A 208 30.61 -28.25 -16.17
C ALA A 208 29.42 -27.60 -15.45
N SER A 209 28.50 -27.02 -16.23
CA SER A 209 27.26 -26.48 -15.68
C SER A 209 26.55 -27.64 -14.97
N PRO A 210 26.21 -27.52 -13.67
CA PRO A 210 25.52 -28.58 -12.95
C PRO A 210 24.11 -28.86 -13.51
N PHE A 211 23.64 -28.06 -14.46
CA PHE A 211 22.24 -28.02 -14.90
C PHE A 211 22.04 -28.29 -16.38
N LEU A 212 23.04 -28.81 -17.09
CA LEU A 212 22.78 -29.38 -18.42
C LEU A 212 22.14 -30.77 -18.26
N PRO A 213 21.00 -31.07 -18.92
CA PRO A 213 20.46 -32.41 -18.92
C PRO A 213 21.48 -33.34 -19.57
N VAL A 214 21.99 -34.30 -18.79
CA VAL A 214 22.91 -35.32 -19.28
C VAL A 214 22.21 -36.10 -20.38
N ALA A 215 22.76 -36.05 -21.59
CA ALA A 215 22.29 -36.85 -22.71
C ALA A 215 22.26 -38.32 -22.28
N SER A 216 21.11 -38.98 -22.48
CA SER A 216 20.83 -40.36 -22.11
C SER A 216 21.94 -41.31 -22.60
N GLN A 217 22.87 -41.64 -21.71
CA GLN A 217 23.77 -42.77 -21.92
C GLN A 217 22.99 -44.03 -21.58
N LYS A 218 22.72 -44.87 -22.59
CA LYS A 218 22.20 -46.23 -22.41
C LYS A 218 23.10 -46.98 -21.44
N THR A 219 22.68 -47.11 -20.18
CA THR A 219 23.35 -47.86 -19.14
C THR A 219 23.24 -49.35 -19.44
N ARG A 220 24.38 -49.99 -19.72
CA ARG A 220 24.52 -51.45 -19.67
C ARG A 220 24.62 -51.84 -18.18
N ALA A 221 23.75 -52.73 -17.72
CA ALA A 221 23.61 -53.08 -16.31
C ALA A 221 24.90 -53.69 -15.72
N PRO A 222 25.37 -53.24 -14.54
CA PRO A 222 26.40 -53.94 -13.78
C PRO A 222 25.82 -54.93 -12.76
N THR A 223 26.48 -56.08 -12.65
CA THR A 223 26.18 -57.22 -11.76
C THR A 223 26.30 -56.89 -10.26
N PRO A 224 25.61 -57.62 -9.35
CA PRO A 224 25.53 -57.27 -7.94
C PRO A 224 26.84 -57.59 -7.19
N ARG A 225 27.32 -56.66 -6.37
CA ARG A 225 28.31 -56.93 -5.31
C ARG A 225 27.62 -56.86 -3.95
N GLU A 226 27.88 -57.87 -3.14
CA GLU A 226 27.35 -58.09 -1.79
C GLU A 226 27.88 -57.04 -0.81
N TRP A 227 27.01 -56.59 0.10
CA TRP A 227 27.34 -55.63 1.16
C TRP A 227 27.55 -56.37 2.49
N PRO A 228 28.67 -56.12 3.22
CA PRO A 228 28.89 -56.74 4.50
C PRO A 228 27.99 -56.14 5.59
N VAL A 229 27.41 -57.04 6.39
CA VAL A 229 26.53 -56.79 7.52
C VAL A 229 27.36 -56.43 8.74
N THR A 230 27.11 -55.30 9.39
CA THR A 230 27.21 -55.15 10.86
C THR A 230 26.63 -53.82 11.33
N ALA A 231 25.54 -53.89 12.10
CA ALA A 231 25.47 -53.43 13.50
C ALA A 231 24.01 -53.20 13.91
N THR A 232 23.50 -54.01 14.83
CA THR A 232 22.26 -53.76 15.59
C THR A 232 22.67 -53.50 17.05
N PRO A 233 22.04 -52.53 17.74
CA PRO A 233 21.00 -52.89 18.72
C PRO A 233 19.80 -51.93 18.63
N GLN A 234 18.58 -52.39 18.31
CA GLN A 234 17.55 -52.88 19.24
C GLN A 234 17.14 -51.88 20.34
N ASN A 235 16.24 -50.94 20.01
CA ASN A 235 14.95 -50.76 20.71
C ASN A 235 14.26 -49.46 20.27
N ILE A 236 13.34 -49.55 19.29
CA ILE A 236 12.22 -48.61 19.21
C ILE A 236 10.98 -49.43 18.84
N LEU A 237 10.03 -49.48 19.76
CA LEU A 237 8.72 -50.13 19.59
C LEU A 237 7.89 -49.37 18.54
N PRO A 238 7.16 -50.05 17.63
CA PRO A 238 6.31 -49.39 16.63
C PRO A 238 4.93 -49.03 17.19
N ALA A 239 4.50 -47.78 16.99
CA ALA A 239 3.12 -47.36 17.18
C ALA A 239 2.24 -47.86 16.02
N ARG A 240 1.12 -48.50 16.36
CA ARG A 240 0.15 -49.13 15.44
C ARG A 240 -0.62 -48.11 14.60
N ALA A 241 -0.81 -48.45 13.33
CA ALA A 241 -1.76 -47.84 12.41
C ALA A 241 -3.20 -48.34 12.67
N PHE A 242 -4.18 -47.46 12.51
CA PHE A 242 -5.61 -47.76 12.31
C PHE A 242 -6.20 -46.51 11.62
N GLY A 243 -6.95 -46.55 10.53
CA GLY A 243 -7.65 -47.61 9.83
C GLY A 243 -8.93 -47.00 9.25
N ARG A 244 -9.09 -47.08 7.92
CA ARG A 244 -10.26 -46.72 7.11
C ARG A 244 -11.57 -47.24 7.72
N ARG A 245 -12.67 -46.48 7.60
CA ARG A 245 -14.03 -47.04 7.54
C ARG A 245 -14.81 -46.41 6.38
N GLY A 246 -15.34 -47.26 5.52
CA GLY A 246 -16.56 -47.01 4.77
C GLY A 246 -17.72 -47.72 5.47
N GLY A 247 -18.92 -47.19 5.27
CA GLY A 247 -20.18 -47.59 5.89
C GLY A 247 -21.10 -46.38 5.94
#